data_AF-A0A6G1P9I4-F1
#
_entry.id   AF-A0A6G1P9I4-F1
#
_cell.length_a   1.000
_cell.length_b   1.000
_cell.length_c   1.000
_cell.angle_alpha   90.00
_cell.angle_beta   90.00
_cell.angle_gamma   90.00
#
_symmetry.space_group_name_H-M   'P 1'
#
loop_
_entity.id
_entity.type
_entity.pdbx_description
1 polymer ?
#
loop_
_entity_poly.entity_id
_entity_poly.type
_entity_poly.pdbx_seq_one_letter_code
_entity_poly.pdbx_strand_id
1 'polypeptide(L)'
;MERSVTVKSLFVDKMKWVFLQKIFLLVFYIQFSSIPAAKPLKCISETEVKNRTDKFLRKGWDRLRNSQLRQPAPPDTRKCAQIAKEMYGNVNNRSLSPWKYELNLNDSRYPQIIYFAKCLCEGCIINGREDKTYNSVLVFVQLVVMEKTACRTDPKTYEVKRNAIDVPVACTCVVPKYAKK
;
A
#
# COMPACT_ATOMS: atom_id res chain seq x y z
N MET A 1 -12.77 38.12 65.57
CA MET A 1 -11.93 38.96 64.69
C MET A 1 -11.83 38.26 63.36
N GLU A 2 -12.38 38.88 62.33
CA GLU A 2 -12.63 38.36 61.00
C GLU A 2 -11.37 37.93 60.26
N ARG A 3 -11.47 36.89 59.42
CA ARG A 3 -10.79 36.86 58.12
C ARG A 3 -11.73 36.30 57.05
N SER A 4 -12.44 37.24 56.43
CA SER A 4 -13.12 37.06 55.15
C SER A 4 -12.06 36.83 54.07
N VAL A 5 -11.80 35.56 53.74
CA VAL A 5 -10.95 35.21 52.58
C VAL A 5 -11.80 35.35 51.33
N THR A 6 -11.40 36.32 50.52
CA THR A 6 -12.16 36.97 49.48
C THR A 6 -12.51 36.03 48.32
N VAL A 7 -13.80 35.71 48.20
CA VAL A 7 -14.48 35.05 47.05
C VAL A 7 -14.12 35.69 45.68
N LYS A 8 -13.58 36.92 45.67
CA LYS A 8 -13.12 37.63 44.46
C LYS A 8 -11.98 36.91 43.72
N SER A 9 -11.07 36.20 44.40
CA SER A 9 -9.93 35.52 43.74
C SER A 9 -10.39 34.32 42.89
N LEU A 10 -11.30 33.50 43.41
CA LEU A 10 -11.85 32.33 42.71
C LEU A 10 -12.69 32.69 41.47
N PHE A 11 -13.29 33.89 41.46
CA PHE A 11 -14.12 34.35 40.34
C PHE A 11 -13.28 34.86 39.15
N VAL A 12 -12.16 35.53 39.43
CA VAL A 12 -11.24 36.03 38.40
C VAL A 12 -10.55 34.87 37.66
N ASP A 13 -10.21 33.79 38.35
CA ASP A 13 -9.58 32.61 37.75
C ASP A 13 -10.54 31.78 36.90
N LYS A 14 -11.80 31.60 37.33
CA LYS A 14 -12.84 30.96 36.50
C LYS A 14 -13.16 31.76 35.23
N MET A 15 -13.21 33.08 35.35
CA MET A 15 -13.51 33.96 34.21
C MET A 15 -12.36 33.96 33.19
N LYS A 16 -11.09 33.95 33.64
CA LYS A 16 -9.91 33.80 32.76
C LYS A 16 -9.87 32.44 32.04
N TRP A 17 -10.27 31.36 32.71
CA TRP A 17 -10.29 30.00 32.14
C TRP A 17 -11.36 29.82 31.06
N VAL A 18 -12.56 30.37 31.29
CA VAL A 18 -13.67 30.36 30.30
C VAL A 18 -13.34 31.20 29.07
N PHE A 19 -12.64 32.33 29.24
CA PHE A 19 -12.18 33.16 28.13
C PHE A 19 -11.10 32.47 27.29
N LEU A 20 -10.13 31.81 27.92
CA LEU A 20 -9.08 31.06 27.21
C LEU A 20 -9.65 29.86 26.45
N GLN A 21 -10.62 29.13 27.01
CA GLN A 21 -11.32 28.04 26.31
C GLN A 21 -12.11 28.54 25.10
N LYS A 22 -12.78 29.70 25.20
CA LYS A 22 -13.50 30.31 24.06
C LYS A 22 -12.57 30.80 22.96
N ILE A 23 -11.41 31.37 23.32
CA ILE A 23 -10.38 31.77 22.35
C ILE A 23 -9.80 30.53 21.66
N PHE A 24 -9.55 29.45 22.38
CA PHE A 24 -9.04 28.21 21.80
C PHE A 24 -10.02 27.60 20.79
N LEU A 25 -11.33 27.61 21.10
CA LEU A 25 -12.38 27.14 20.19
C LEU A 25 -12.54 28.03 18.96
N LEU A 26 -12.45 29.37 19.11
CA LEU A 26 -12.46 30.31 17.99
C LEU A 26 -11.22 30.16 17.08
N VAL A 27 -10.03 30.00 17.66
CA VAL A 27 -8.80 29.76 16.89
C VAL A 27 -8.85 28.41 16.16
N PHE A 28 -9.40 27.36 16.79
CA PHE A 28 -9.66 26.09 16.11
C PHE A 28 -10.68 26.26 14.98
N TYR A 29 -11.75 27.02 15.18
CA TYR A 29 -12.78 27.27 14.16
C TYR A 29 -12.21 28.04 12.94
N ILE A 30 -11.33 29.02 13.17
CA ILE A 30 -10.71 29.84 12.11
C ILE A 30 -9.59 29.05 11.39
N GLN A 31 -8.89 28.12 12.06
CA GLN A 31 -7.85 27.28 11.45
C GLN A 31 -8.41 26.13 10.60
N PHE A 32 -9.64 25.65 10.87
CA PHE A 32 -10.28 24.57 10.11
C PHE A 32 -11.13 25.06 8.92
N SER A 33 -11.43 26.36 8.80
CA SER A 33 -12.28 26.90 7.73
C SER A 33 -11.59 27.03 6.35
N SER A 34 -10.31 26.68 6.23
CA SER A 34 -9.57 26.79 4.97
C SER A 34 -8.85 25.49 4.64
N ILE A 35 -9.60 24.39 4.54
CA ILE A 35 -9.16 23.25 3.73
C ILE A 35 -9.37 23.66 2.27
N PRO A 36 -8.32 23.90 1.48
CA PRO A 36 -8.50 24.24 0.07
C PRO A 36 -9.19 23.07 -0.62
N ALA A 37 -10.32 23.35 -1.28
CA ALA A 37 -11.02 22.37 -2.08
C ALA A 37 -10.03 21.80 -3.11
N ALA A 38 -9.83 20.48 -3.09
CA ALA A 38 -9.01 19.81 -4.09
C ALA A 38 -9.54 20.19 -5.47
N LYS A 39 -8.65 20.66 -6.37
CA LYS A 39 -9.03 21.01 -7.73
C LYS A 39 -9.76 19.82 -8.36
N PRO A 40 -10.92 20.04 -9.02
CA PRO A 40 -11.65 18.95 -9.66
C PRO A 40 -10.75 18.32 -10.70
N LEU A 41 -10.63 17.00 -10.66
CA LEU A 41 -9.86 16.27 -11.64
C LEU A 41 -10.56 16.37 -12.99
N LYS A 42 -9.77 16.62 -14.03
CA LYS A 42 -10.29 16.78 -15.39
C LYS A 42 -10.75 15.42 -15.92
N CYS A 43 -12.04 15.33 -16.26
CA CYS A 43 -12.61 14.24 -17.04
C CYS A 43 -12.08 14.27 -18.47
N ILE A 44 -11.57 13.14 -18.95
CA ILE A 44 -11.01 12.99 -20.31
C ILE A 44 -11.64 11.79 -21.02
N SER A 45 -11.62 11.80 -22.36
CA SER A 45 -12.14 10.69 -23.17
C SER A 45 -11.26 9.44 -23.04
N GLU A 46 -11.82 8.28 -23.35
CA GLU A 46 -11.08 7.02 -23.41
C GLU A 46 -9.86 7.06 -24.34
N THR A 47 -9.97 7.76 -25.48
CA THR A 47 -8.85 7.95 -26.42
C THR A 47 -7.72 8.73 -25.79
N GLU A 48 -8.02 9.76 -25.00
CA GLU A 48 -7.00 10.53 -24.30
C GLU A 48 -6.38 9.74 -23.13
N VAL A 49 -7.17 8.92 -22.42
CA VAL A 49 -6.64 7.97 -21.43
C VAL A 49 -5.60 7.06 -22.08
N LYS A 50 -5.94 6.41 -23.20
CA LYS A 50 -5.02 5.52 -23.94
C LYS A 50 -3.73 6.22 -24.32
N ASN A 51 -3.81 7.41 -24.93
CA ASN A 51 -2.63 8.19 -25.32
C ASN A 51 -1.73 8.54 -24.12
N ARG A 52 -2.33 8.92 -22.98
CA ARG A 52 -1.58 9.22 -21.75
C ARG A 52 -0.92 7.97 -21.17
N THR A 53 -1.62 6.84 -21.18
CA THR A 53 -1.10 5.55 -20.73
C THR A 53 0.06 5.08 -21.59
N ASP A 54 -0.06 5.13 -22.92
CA ASP A 54 1.00 4.68 -23.82
C ASP A 54 2.30 5.47 -23.61
N LYS A 55 2.18 6.78 -23.44
CA LYS A 55 3.32 7.66 -23.10
C LYS A 55 3.92 7.29 -21.75
N PHE A 56 3.09 6.98 -20.76
CA PHE A 56 3.52 6.58 -19.42
C PHE A 56 4.27 5.25 -19.44
N LEU A 57 3.75 4.25 -20.13
CA LEU A 57 4.36 2.92 -20.23
C LEU A 57 5.72 2.97 -20.92
N ARG A 58 5.79 3.62 -22.09
CA ARG A 58 7.03 3.77 -22.87
C ARG A 58 8.16 4.47 -22.11
N LYS A 59 7.83 5.47 -21.27
CA LYS A 59 8.84 6.28 -20.58
C LYS A 59 9.37 5.64 -19.29
N GLY A 60 8.58 4.82 -18.60
CA GLY A 60 8.89 4.39 -17.23
C GLY A 60 8.72 2.91 -16.92
N TRP A 61 7.75 2.22 -17.53
CA TRP A 61 7.43 0.83 -17.18
C TRP A 61 8.17 -0.21 -18.02
N ASP A 62 8.57 0.15 -19.24
CA ASP A 62 9.19 -0.77 -20.19
C ASP A 62 10.50 -1.40 -19.68
N ARG A 63 11.22 -0.74 -18.75
CA ARG A 63 12.40 -1.31 -18.08
C ARG A 63 12.06 -2.34 -16.99
N LEU A 64 10.97 -2.15 -16.25
CA LEU A 64 10.49 -3.09 -15.22
C LEU A 64 9.84 -4.33 -15.84
N ARG A 65 9.24 -4.17 -17.02
CA ARG A 65 8.57 -5.21 -17.80
C ARG A 65 9.49 -6.40 -18.15
N ASN A 66 10.79 -6.17 -18.33
CA ASN A 66 11.72 -7.23 -18.74
C ASN A 66 11.99 -8.30 -17.66
N SER A 67 11.70 -8.05 -16.38
CA SER A 67 11.81 -9.08 -15.32
C SER A 67 10.49 -9.78 -14.99
N GLN A 68 9.36 -9.22 -15.43
CA GLN A 68 8.01 -9.53 -14.95
C GLN A 68 7.11 -10.23 -16.00
N LEU A 69 7.56 -10.42 -17.23
CA LEU A 69 6.87 -11.23 -18.26
C LEU A 69 6.94 -12.75 -18.01
N ARG A 70 7.05 -13.18 -16.74
CA ARG A 70 6.94 -14.60 -16.42
C ARG A 70 5.47 -14.97 -16.51
N GLN A 71 5.17 -15.95 -17.35
CA GLN A 71 3.83 -16.48 -17.48
C GLN A 71 3.27 -16.86 -16.10
N PRO A 72 1.93 -16.78 -15.92
CA PRO A 72 1.32 -17.26 -14.69
C PRO A 72 1.77 -18.70 -14.46
N ALA A 73 2.34 -18.99 -13.29
CA ALA A 73 2.59 -20.38 -12.95
C ALA A 73 1.23 -21.10 -12.86
N PRO A 74 1.11 -22.33 -13.36
CA PRO A 74 -0.11 -23.11 -13.17
C PRO A 74 -0.47 -23.19 -11.69
N PRO A 75 -1.76 -23.42 -11.35
CA PRO A 75 -2.20 -23.54 -9.97
C PRO A 75 -1.35 -24.54 -9.19
N ASP A 76 -0.46 -24.03 -8.35
CA ASP A 76 0.40 -24.87 -7.52
C ASP A 76 -0.36 -25.30 -6.26
N THR A 77 -0.70 -26.59 -6.21
CA THR A 77 -1.35 -27.26 -5.07
C THR A 77 -0.38 -28.08 -4.23
N ARG A 78 0.92 -28.06 -4.57
CA ARG A 78 1.94 -28.83 -3.84
C ARG A 78 2.09 -28.28 -2.43
N LYS A 79 2.30 -29.20 -1.48
CA LYS A 79 2.67 -28.86 -0.10
C LYS A 79 4.15 -28.51 -0.02
N CYS A 80 4.56 -27.78 1.02
CA CYS A 80 5.96 -27.37 1.18
C CYS A 80 6.95 -28.55 1.15
N ALA A 81 6.58 -29.71 1.70
CA ALA A 81 7.41 -30.92 1.65
C ALA A 81 7.66 -31.45 0.22
N GLN A 82 6.76 -31.19 -0.73
CA GLN A 82 6.95 -31.50 -2.15
C GLN A 82 7.82 -30.42 -2.81
N ILE A 83 7.55 -29.14 -2.52
CA ILE A 83 8.36 -28.01 -3.00
C ILE A 83 9.83 -28.16 -2.60
N ALA A 84 10.10 -28.60 -1.37
CA ALA A 84 11.46 -28.82 -0.86
C ALA A 84 12.26 -29.88 -1.63
N LYS A 85 11.58 -30.78 -2.36
CA LYS A 85 12.23 -31.76 -3.24
C LYS A 85 12.58 -31.20 -4.62
N GLU A 86 12.03 -30.03 -4.98
CA GLU A 86 12.08 -29.46 -6.33
C GLU A 86 12.75 -28.08 -6.35
N MET A 87 13.87 -27.94 -5.62
CA MET A 87 14.63 -26.70 -5.48
C MET A 87 15.63 -26.44 -6.64
N TYR A 88 15.16 -26.48 -7.88
CA TYR A 88 16.00 -26.27 -9.07
C TYR A 88 15.37 -25.28 -10.08
N GLY A 89 16.19 -24.79 -11.02
CA GLY A 89 15.76 -23.86 -12.08
C GLY A 89 15.79 -22.39 -11.65
N ASN A 90 14.66 -21.69 -11.84
CA ASN A 90 14.57 -20.25 -11.57
C ASN A 90 14.83 -19.90 -10.09
N VAL A 91 15.26 -18.67 -9.83
CA VAL A 91 15.56 -18.15 -8.48
C VAL A 91 14.40 -18.39 -7.49
N ASN A 92 13.16 -18.21 -7.92
CA ASN A 92 11.99 -18.37 -7.07
C ASN A 92 11.76 -19.83 -6.61
N ASN A 93 12.21 -20.83 -7.38
CA ASN A 93 12.08 -22.25 -7.03
C ASN A 93 13.21 -22.72 -6.10
N ARG A 94 14.42 -22.20 -6.28
CA ARG A 94 15.62 -22.58 -5.51
C ARG A 94 15.91 -21.67 -4.30
N SER A 95 14.99 -20.76 -3.99
CA SER A 95 15.05 -19.93 -2.79
C SER A 95 14.74 -20.76 -1.55
N LEU A 96 15.37 -20.44 -0.41
CA LEU A 96 14.99 -21.03 0.88
C LEU A 96 13.55 -20.67 1.28
N SER A 97 13.05 -19.54 0.80
CA SER A 97 11.65 -19.11 0.93
C SER A 97 11.04 -19.06 -0.47
N PRO A 98 10.64 -20.20 -1.06
CA PRO A 98 10.22 -20.26 -2.46
C PRO A 98 8.89 -19.55 -2.70
N TRP A 99 8.70 -19.02 -3.91
CA TRP A 99 7.47 -18.32 -4.29
C TRP A 99 7.02 -18.65 -5.70
N LYS A 100 5.72 -18.46 -5.95
CA LYS A 100 5.12 -18.40 -7.28
C LYS A 100 4.62 -16.99 -7.57
N TYR A 101 4.35 -16.71 -8.84
CA TYR A 101 3.69 -15.49 -9.26
C TYR A 101 2.22 -15.76 -9.57
N GLU A 102 1.33 -15.01 -8.92
CA GLU A 102 -0.10 -14.99 -9.19
C GLU A 102 -0.45 -13.73 -10.00
N LEU A 103 -1.37 -13.88 -10.95
CA LEU A 103 -1.81 -12.80 -11.83
C LEU A 103 -2.73 -11.84 -11.05
N ASN A 104 -2.36 -10.55 -11.01
CA ASN A 104 -3.19 -9.49 -10.46
C ASN A 104 -3.72 -8.61 -11.61
N LEU A 105 -4.96 -8.87 -12.02
CA LEU A 105 -5.68 -8.08 -13.04
C LEU A 105 -6.48 -6.96 -12.38
N ASN A 106 -6.35 -5.75 -12.91
CA ASN A 106 -7.20 -4.62 -12.56
C ASN A 106 -7.48 -3.78 -13.82
N ASP A 107 -8.72 -3.84 -14.30
CA ASP A 107 -9.16 -3.16 -15.53
C ASP A 107 -9.14 -1.63 -15.44
N SER A 108 -9.15 -1.11 -14.21
CA SER A 108 -9.10 0.33 -13.90
C SER A 108 -7.67 0.83 -13.70
N ARG A 109 -6.64 0.02 -13.97
CA ARG A 109 -5.23 0.35 -13.73
C ARG A 109 -4.37 0.07 -14.95
N TYR A 110 -3.26 0.79 -15.09
CA TYR A 110 -2.25 0.59 -16.11
C TYR A 110 -0.84 0.48 -15.48
N PRO A 111 -0.09 -0.60 -15.78
CA PRO A 111 -0.51 -1.77 -16.54
C PRO A 111 -1.65 -2.54 -15.83
N GLN A 112 -2.54 -3.13 -16.63
CA GLN A 112 -3.70 -3.86 -16.12
C GLN A 112 -3.28 -5.12 -15.36
N ILE A 113 -2.29 -5.83 -15.91
CA ILE A 113 -1.74 -7.05 -15.35
C ILE A 113 -0.43 -6.74 -14.64
N ILE A 114 -0.33 -7.14 -13.37
CA ILE A 114 0.90 -7.15 -12.58
C ILE A 114 0.99 -8.53 -11.92
N TYR A 115 2.20 -9.11 -11.84
CA TYR A 115 2.41 -10.40 -11.18
C TYR A 115 2.83 -10.21 -9.73
N PHE A 116 2.09 -10.81 -8.82
CA PHE A 116 2.30 -10.72 -7.37
C PHE A 116 2.97 -12.01 -6.89
N ALA A 117 4.08 -11.89 -6.17
CA ALA A 117 4.70 -13.03 -5.52
C ALA A 117 3.81 -13.57 -4.39
N LYS A 118 3.79 -14.89 -4.24
CA LYS A 118 3.16 -15.60 -3.13
C LYS A 118 4.08 -16.70 -2.64
N CYS A 119 4.37 -16.69 -1.34
CA CYS A 119 5.23 -17.70 -0.73
C CYS A 119 4.54 -19.07 -0.77
N LEU A 120 5.31 -20.11 -1.09
CA LEU A 120 4.81 -21.49 -1.21
C LEU A 120 4.90 -22.27 0.12
N CYS A 121 5.66 -21.76 1.08
CA CYS A 121 5.87 -22.32 2.40
C CYS A 121 5.61 -21.27 3.48
N GLU A 122 5.27 -21.70 4.69
CA GLU A 122 5.16 -20.82 5.85
C GLU A 122 6.54 -20.60 6.49
N GLY A 123 7.29 -21.69 6.66
CA GLY A 123 8.68 -21.69 7.10
C GLY A 123 9.67 -21.50 5.95
N CYS A 124 10.94 -21.70 6.24
CA CYS A 124 12.00 -21.72 5.23
C CYS A 124 12.49 -23.15 4.97
N ILE A 125 12.92 -23.45 3.77
CA ILE A 125 13.52 -24.74 3.43
C ILE A 125 14.99 -24.72 3.84
N ILE A 126 15.34 -25.53 4.85
CA ILE A 126 16.70 -25.68 5.37
C ILE A 126 17.00 -27.17 5.37
N ASN A 127 18.16 -27.56 4.81
CA ASN A 127 18.55 -28.97 4.68
C ASN A 127 17.48 -29.85 3.99
N GLY A 128 16.80 -29.29 2.97
CA GLY A 128 15.79 -29.99 2.18
C GLY A 128 14.45 -30.23 2.90
N ARG A 129 14.19 -29.57 4.02
CA ARG A 129 12.93 -29.67 4.78
C ARG A 129 12.45 -28.28 5.21
N GLU A 130 11.14 -28.13 5.37
CA GLU A 130 10.58 -26.91 5.95
C GLU A 130 10.96 -26.81 7.43
N ASP A 131 11.64 -25.74 7.79
CA ASP A 131 11.92 -25.30 9.14
C ASP A 131 10.99 -24.14 9.50
N LYS A 132 10.04 -24.41 10.40
CA LYS A 132 9.06 -23.43 10.90
C LYS A 132 9.56 -22.59 12.06
N THR A 133 10.83 -22.74 12.46
CA THR A 133 11.50 -21.80 13.37
C THR A 133 11.91 -20.50 12.67
N TYR A 134 11.77 -20.45 11.34
CA TYR A 134 11.90 -19.27 10.48
C TYR A 134 10.57 -18.98 9.78
N ASN A 135 10.44 -17.79 9.18
CA ASN A 135 9.28 -17.40 8.39
C ASN A 135 9.67 -17.04 6.96
N SER A 136 8.91 -17.56 5.99
CA SER A 136 8.86 -17.02 4.63
C SER A 136 7.97 -15.79 4.61
N VAL A 137 8.53 -14.63 4.26
CA VAL A 137 7.80 -13.36 4.23
C VAL A 137 7.92 -12.67 2.86
N LEU A 138 6.86 -11.97 2.46
CA LEU A 138 6.84 -11.23 1.20
C LEU A 138 7.80 -10.03 1.24
N VAL A 139 8.48 -9.79 0.12
CA VAL A 139 9.29 -8.60 -0.12
C VAL A 139 8.55 -7.70 -1.11
N PHE A 140 8.35 -6.44 -0.72
CA PHE A 140 7.58 -5.46 -1.48
C PHE A 140 8.48 -4.44 -2.15
N VAL A 141 8.06 -3.97 -3.32
CA VAL A 141 8.58 -2.75 -3.96
C VAL A 141 7.43 -1.82 -4.28
N GLN A 142 7.70 -0.52 -4.24
CA GLN A 142 6.72 0.49 -4.59
C GLN A 142 6.77 0.77 -6.09
N LEU A 143 5.66 0.51 -6.79
CA LEU A 143 5.53 0.78 -8.23
C LEU A 143 4.46 1.85 -8.48
N VAL A 144 4.79 2.82 -9.34
CA VAL A 144 3.82 3.85 -9.75
C VAL A 144 2.97 3.31 -10.88
N VAL A 145 1.67 3.23 -10.70
CA VAL A 145 0.66 2.84 -11.70
C VAL A 145 -0.19 4.03 -12.11
N MET A 146 -0.92 3.90 -13.20
CA MET A 146 -1.93 4.88 -13.62
C MET A 146 -3.32 4.29 -13.43
N GLU A 147 -4.17 4.92 -12.62
CA GLU A 147 -5.54 4.46 -12.34
C GLU A 147 -6.54 5.36 -13.05
N LYS A 148 -7.56 4.76 -13.65
CA LYS A 148 -8.71 5.45 -14.24
C LYS A 148 -9.95 5.21 -13.40
N THR A 149 -10.76 6.25 -13.24
CA THR A 149 -12.06 6.17 -12.56
C THR A 149 -13.09 6.89 -13.41
N ALA A 150 -14.26 6.27 -13.62
CA ALA A 150 -15.33 6.90 -14.39
C ALA A 150 -15.79 8.20 -13.73
N CYS A 151 -16.02 9.24 -14.53
CA CYS A 151 -16.55 10.49 -14.04
C CYS A 151 -18.02 10.37 -13.66
N ARG A 152 -18.45 11.13 -12.64
CA ARG A 152 -19.84 11.14 -12.17
C ARG A 152 -20.82 11.66 -13.22
N THR A 153 -20.40 12.59 -14.05
CA THR A 153 -21.25 13.29 -15.03
C THR A 153 -21.40 12.55 -16.35
N ASP A 154 -20.38 11.81 -16.77
CA ASP A 154 -20.40 11.02 -18.00
C ASP A 154 -19.56 9.73 -17.81
N PRO A 155 -20.17 8.54 -17.84
CA PRO A 155 -19.47 7.27 -17.67
C PRO A 155 -18.51 6.93 -18.81
N LYS A 156 -18.56 7.64 -19.95
CA LYS A 156 -17.60 7.50 -21.07
C LYS A 156 -16.36 8.37 -20.90
N THR A 157 -16.31 9.15 -19.83
CA THR A 157 -15.15 9.99 -19.47
C THR A 157 -14.55 9.52 -18.16
N TYR A 158 -13.25 9.76 -18.01
CA TYR A 158 -12.49 9.24 -16.90
C TYR A 158 -11.62 10.31 -16.25
N GLU A 159 -11.50 10.26 -14.94
CA GLU A 159 -10.40 10.87 -14.22
C GLU A 159 -9.22 9.90 -14.20
N VAL A 160 -8.01 10.41 -14.36
CA VAL A 160 -6.79 9.60 -14.37
C VAL A 160 -5.80 10.12 -13.33
N LYS A 161 -5.29 9.22 -12.50
CA LYS A 161 -4.32 9.54 -11.45
C LYS A 161 -3.12 8.63 -11.53
N ARG A 162 -1.98 9.11 -11.05
CA ARG A 162 -0.82 8.26 -10.79
C ARG A 162 -0.82 7.93 -9.32
N ASN A 163 -0.73 6.66 -9.00
CA ASN A 163 -0.72 6.17 -7.63
C ASN A 163 0.45 5.20 -7.44
N ALA A 164 1.02 5.18 -6.24
CA ALA A 164 2.04 4.22 -5.87
C ALA A 164 1.37 3.01 -5.20
N ILE A 165 1.70 1.80 -5.65
CA ILE A 165 1.20 0.55 -5.07
C ILE A 165 2.36 -0.31 -4.58
N ASP A 166 2.13 -1.04 -3.50
CA ASP A 166 3.07 -2.03 -3.00
C ASP A 166 2.87 -3.35 -3.74
N VAL A 167 3.92 -3.79 -4.44
CA VAL A 167 3.90 -5.01 -5.24
C VAL A 167 4.83 -6.04 -4.60
N PRO A 168 4.34 -7.21 -4.18
CA PRO A 168 5.19 -8.29 -3.71
C PRO A 168 5.96 -8.88 -4.89
N VAL A 169 7.29 -8.83 -4.84
CA VAL A 169 8.17 -9.27 -5.95
C VAL A 169 8.89 -10.57 -5.66
N ALA A 170 9.02 -10.94 -4.39
CA ALA A 170 9.71 -12.13 -3.94
C ALA A 170 9.24 -12.55 -2.53
N CYS A 171 9.75 -13.69 -2.07
CA CYS A 171 9.75 -14.05 -0.65
C CYS A 171 11.17 -14.13 -0.14
N THR A 172 11.37 -13.79 1.13
CA THR A 172 12.64 -13.93 1.85
C THR A 172 12.46 -14.71 3.14
N CYS A 173 13.55 -15.30 3.64
CA CYS A 173 13.59 -16.03 4.89
C CYS A 173 14.02 -15.12 6.04
N VAL A 174 13.25 -15.06 7.12
CA VAL A 174 13.57 -14.23 8.29
C VAL A 174 13.43 -15.02 9.59
N VAL A 175 14.20 -14.61 10.59
CA VAL A 175 13.98 -15.05 11.98
C VAL A 175 12.65 -14.46 12.49
N PRO A 176 11.82 -15.21 13.22
CA PRO A 176 10.56 -14.71 13.75
C PRO A 176 10.77 -13.54 14.71
N LYS A 177 9.77 -12.66 14.77
CA LYS A 177 9.74 -11.60 15.79
C LYS A 177 9.53 -12.26 17.15
N TYR A 178 10.56 -12.25 18.00
CA TYR A 178 10.35 -12.53 19.42
C TYR A 178 9.64 -11.33 20.03
N ALA A 179 8.50 -11.55 20.69
CA ALA A 179 8.02 -10.57 21.65
C ALA A 179 9.08 -10.45 22.73
N LYS A 180 9.65 -9.25 22.93
CA LYS A 180 10.38 -8.98 24.18
C LYS A 180 9.36 -9.19 25.29
N LYS A 181 9.53 -10.26 26.07
CA LYS A 181 8.83 -10.42 27.35
C LYS A 181 9.25 -9.30 28.30
#